data_AF-A0A2X2ITA6-F1
#
_entry.id   AF-A0A2X2ITA6-F1
#
_cell.length_a   1.000
_cell.length_b   1.000
_cell.length_c   1.000
_cell.angle_alpha   90.00
_cell.angle_beta   90.00
_cell.angle_gamma   90.00
#
_symmetry.space_group_name_H-M   'P 1'
#
loop_
_entity.id
_entity.type
_entity.pdbx_description
1 polymer ?
#
loop_
_entity_poly.entity_id
_entity_poly.type
_entity_poly.pdbx_seq_one_letter_code
_entity_poly.pdbx_strand_id
1 'polypeptide(L)'
;MKHDHFVVQSSDKPAQQLLLLFHGVGDNPVAMGEIGSWFAPLFPDALVVSVGGAEPSGNPAGRQWFSVQGITEDNRQARVDAIMPDVY
;
A
#
# COMPACT_ATOMS: atom_id res chain seq x y z
N MET A 1 10.71 10.02 3.29
CA MET A 1 10.07 9.28 2.18
C MET A 1 8.60 9.62 2.18
N LYS A 2 8.04 10.17 1.09
CA LYS A 2 6.59 10.38 1.01
C LYS A 2 5.99 9.08 0.50
N HIS A 3 5.42 8.29 1.39
CA HIS A 3 4.68 7.10 1.00
C HIS A 3 3.38 7.55 0.33
N ASP A 4 3.24 7.25 -0.95
CA ASP A 4 2.02 7.54 -1.68
C ASP A 4 0.92 6.63 -1.14
N HIS A 5 -0.19 7.24 -0.72
CA HIS A 5 -1.40 6.54 -0.33
C HIS A 5 -2.60 7.23 -0.98
N PHE A 6 -3.68 6.49 -1.14
CA PHE A 6 -4.92 6.97 -1.69
C PHE A 6 -6.04 6.74 -0.67
N VAL A 7 -6.63 7.83 -0.19
CA VAL A 7 -7.78 7.77 0.72
C VAL A 7 -9.03 7.56 -0.13
N VAL A 8 -9.63 6.38 0.00
CA VAL A 8 -10.84 5.99 -0.73
C VAL A 8 -12.08 6.55 -0.05
N GLN A 9 -12.12 6.45 1.28
CA GLN A 9 -13.20 6.97 2.10
C GLN A 9 -12.63 7.51 3.41
N SER A 10 -13.11 8.69 3.81
CA SER A 10 -12.98 9.21 5.16
C SER A 10 -14.32 9.83 5.54
N SER A 11 -14.88 9.43 6.67
CA SER A 11 -16.07 10.07 7.23
C SER A 11 -15.72 11.39 7.93
N ASP A 12 -16.70 12.29 8.06
CA ASP A 12 -16.56 13.51 8.87
C ASP A 12 -16.55 13.23 10.38
N LYS A 13 -17.05 12.05 10.78
CA LYS A 13 -16.97 11.53 12.14
C LYS A 13 -15.66 10.74 12.34
N PRO A 14 -15.17 10.58 13.57
CA PRO A 14 -14.06 9.69 13.86
C PRO A 14 -14.34 8.28 13.31
N ALA A 15 -13.38 7.74 12.56
CA ALA A 15 -13.51 6.42 11.98
C ALA A 15 -13.59 5.35 13.08
N GLN A 16 -14.56 4.44 12.97
CA GLN A 16 -14.71 3.31 13.90
C GLN A 16 -13.85 2.10 13.49
N GLN A 17 -13.37 2.10 12.24
CA GLN A 17 -12.58 1.02 11.64
C GLN A 17 -11.56 1.61 10.66
N LEU A 18 -10.43 0.93 10.52
CA LEU A 18 -9.40 1.23 9.51
C LEU A 18 -9.26 0.03 8.57
N LEU A 19 -9.55 0.23 7.29
CA LEU A 19 -9.30 -0.75 6.24
C LEU A 19 -8.08 -0.30 5.44
N LEU A 20 -7.01 -1.10 5.50
CA LEU A 20 -5.80 -0.89 4.72
C LEU A 20 -5.76 -1.88 3.56
N LEU A 21 -5.65 -1.35 2.34
CA LEU A 21 -5.56 -2.13 1.11
C LEU A 21 -4.13 -2.06 0.57
N PHE A 22 -3.57 -3.22 0.26
CA PHE A 22 -2.20 -3.37 -0.21
C PHE A 22 -2.20 -3.96 -1.61
N HIS A 23 -1.63 -3.23 -2.56
CA HIS A 23 -1.53 -3.67 -3.95
C HIS A 23 -0.42 -4.73 -4.16
N GLY A 24 -0.51 -5.49 -5.26
CA GLY A 24 0.55 -6.40 -5.70
C GLY A 24 1.74 -5.66 -6.32
N VAL A 25 2.90 -6.31 -6.44
CA VAL A 25 4.10 -5.70 -7.04
C VAL A 25 3.81 -5.23 -8.48
N GLY A 26 4.22 -4.00 -8.80
CA GLY A 26 4.03 -3.42 -10.14
C GLY A 26 2.79 -2.55 -10.29
N ASP A 27 1.87 -2.62 -9.32
CA ASP A 27 0.63 -1.84 -9.28
C ASP A 27 0.77 -0.61 -8.37
N ASN A 28 -0.32 0.13 -8.13
CA ASN A 28 -0.29 1.44 -7.48
C ASN A 28 -1.52 1.65 -6.56
N PRO A 29 -1.42 2.56 -5.57
CA PRO A 29 -2.49 2.76 -4.59
C PRO A 29 -3.78 3.31 -5.20
N VAL A 30 -3.74 4.01 -6.34
CA VAL A 30 -4.94 4.55 -7.00
C VAL A 30 -5.76 3.41 -7.61
N ALA A 31 -5.13 2.50 -8.35
CA ALA A 31 -5.82 1.35 -8.96
C ALA A 31 -6.45 0.44 -7.89
N MET A 32 -5.71 0.14 -6.81
CA MET A 32 -6.27 -0.60 -5.66
C MET A 32 -7.38 0.19 -4.94
N GLY A 33 -7.36 1.52 -5.02
CA GLY A 33 -8.43 2.38 -4.51
C GLY A 33 -9.79 2.14 -5.19
N GLU A 34 -9.79 1.73 -6.47
CA GLU A 34 -11.04 1.38 -7.17
C GLU A 34 -11.71 0.16 -6.53
N ILE A 35 -10.94 -0.87 -6.16
CA ILE A 35 -11.44 -2.01 -5.38
C ILE A 35 -11.89 -1.55 -4.00
N GLY A 36 -11.15 -0.61 -3.39
CA GLY A 36 -11.51 0.00 -2.12
C GLY A 36 -12.91 0.61 -2.09
N SER A 37 -13.36 1.18 -3.21
CA SER A 37 -14.66 1.85 -3.30
C SER A 37 -15.86 0.93 -3.04
N TRP A 38 -15.68 -0.39 -3.22
CA TRP A 38 -16.72 -1.39 -2.96
C TRP A 38 -16.97 -1.58 -1.46
N PHE A 39 -15.99 -1.26 -0.61
CA PHE A 39 -16.10 -1.36 0.85
C PHE A 39 -16.76 -0.11 1.46
N ALA A 40 -16.61 1.06 0.83
CA ALA A 40 -17.18 2.32 1.29
C ALA A 40 -18.68 2.22 1.69
N PRO A 41 -19.60 1.71 0.84
CA PRO A 41 -21.02 1.61 1.21
C PRO A 41 -21.32 0.55 2.27
N LEU A 42 -20.44 -0.45 2.46
CA LEU A 42 -20.60 -1.52 3.44
C LEU A 42 -20.08 -1.12 4.82
N PHE A 43 -19.12 -0.20 4.87
CA PHE A 43 -18.46 0.28 6.07
C PHE A 43 -18.44 1.83 6.08
N PRO A 44 -19.60 2.50 6.21
CA PRO A 44 -19.70 3.95 6.03
C PRO A 44 -18.92 4.78 7.06
N ASP A 45 -18.64 4.20 8.23
CA ASP A 45 -17.87 4.84 9.30
C ASP A 45 -16.39 4.39 9.32
N ALA A 46 -15.91 3.72 8.26
CA ALA A 46 -14.52 3.31 8.16
C ALA A 46 -13.66 4.34 7.41
N LEU A 47 -12.40 4.46 7.84
CA LEU A 47 -11.33 5.03 7.04
C LEU A 47 -10.80 3.93 6.13
N VAL A 48 -10.98 4.09 4.81
CA VAL A 48 -10.51 3.13 3.80
C VAL A 48 -9.34 3.76 3.06
N VAL A 49 -8.16 3.16 3.18
CA VAL A 49 -6.92 3.69 2.62
C VAL A 49 -6.22 2.60 1.82
N SER A 50 -5.88 2.93 0.59
CA SER A 50 -5.00 2.13 -0.24
C SER A 50 -3.57 2.64 -0.11
N VAL A 51 -2.65 1.75 0.25
CA VAL A 51 -1.26 2.09 0.60
C VAL A 51 -0.36 1.76 -0.59
N GLY A 52 0.51 2.69 -0.97
CA GLY A 52 1.51 2.51 -2.00
C GLY A 52 2.83 1.96 -1.45
N GLY A 53 3.45 1.07 -2.22
CA GLY A 53 4.77 0.53 -1.93
C GLY A 53 5.86 1.60 -1.76
N ALA A 54 6.86 1.29 -0.94
CA ALA A 54 7.94 2.20 -0.58
C ALA A 54 8.80 2.64 -1.77
N GLU A 55 8.96 1.80 -2.79
CA GLU A 55 9.82 2.05 -3.95
C GLU A 55 9.05 2.02 -5.28
N PRO A 56 9.57 2.65 -6.35
CA PRO A 56 9.08 2.43 -7.72
C PRO A 56 9.38 1.00 -8.21
N SER A 57 8.47 0.40 -8.98
CA SER A 57 8.63 -0.98 -9.50
C SER A 57 9.24 -1.09 -10.91
N GLY A 58 9.63 0.03 -11.53
CA GLY A 58 10.26 0.08 -12.85
C GLY A 58 9.34 0.50 -14.01
N ASN A 59 8.02 0.49 -13.82
CA ASN A 59 7.06 1.23 -14.66
C ASN A 59 6.79 2.61 -14.02
N PRO A 60 6.40 3.65 -14.79
CA PRO A 60 6.30 5.02 -14.26
C PRO A 60 5.29 5.21 -13.12
N ALA A 61 4.20 4.45 -13.12
CA ALA A 61 3.11 4.59 -12.15
C ALA A 61 3.12 3.51 -11.05
N GLY A 62 3.85 2.41 -11.23
CA GLY A 62 3.79 1.27 -10.31
C GLY A 62 4.79 1.37 -9.16
N ARG A 63 4.44 0.66 -8.10
CA ARG A 63 5.14 0.63 -6.83
C ARG A 63 5.47 -0.82 -6.44
N GLN A 64 6.45 -0.96 -5.58
CA GLN A 64 6.83 -2.21 -4.95
C GLN A 64 7.12 -2.00 -3.47
N TRP A 65 6.89 -3.04 -2.68
CA TRP A 65 7.16 -3.05 -1.24
C TRP A 65 8.66 -3.17 -0.97
N PHE A 66 9.33 -4.00 -1.75
CA PHE A 66 10.78 -4.16 -1.88
C PHE A 66 11.05 -4.71 -3.29
N SER A 67 12.27 -4.58 -3.79
CA SER A 67 12.62 -5.10 -5.11
C SER A 67 12.58 -6.64 -5.16
N VAL A 68 11.73 -7.18 -6.04
CA VAL A 68 11.67 -8.61 -6.38
C VAL A 68 12.61 -8.99 -7.54
N GLN A 69 13.32 -8.02 -8.11
CA GLN A 69 14.25 -8.29 -9.21
C GLN A 69 15.43 -9.15 -8.72
N GLY A 70 15.56 -10.35 -9.30
CA GLY A 70 16.60 -11.30 -8.90
C GLY A 70 16.41 -11.86 -7.48
N ILE A 71 15.16 -11.92 -7.01
CA ILE A 71 14.84 -12.52 -5.70
C ILE A 71 15.07 -14.04 -5.74
N THR A 72 15.67 -14.54 -4.67
CA THR A 72 15.77 -15.97 -4.34
C THR A 72 15.25 -16.16 -2.92
N GLU A 73 14.97 -17.39 -2.53
CA GLU A 73 14.55 -17.66 -1.15
C GLU A 73 15.65 -17.28 -0.14
N ASP A 74 16.93 -17.54 -0.47
CA ASP A 74 18.07 -17.19 0.38
C ASP A 74 18.24 -15.68 0.58
N ASN A 75 17.91 -14.84 -0.42
CA ASN A 75 18.11 -13.40 -0.36
C ASN A 75 16.85 -12.59 -0.02
N ARG A 76 15.68 -13.24 0.09
CA ARG A 76 14.38 -12.57 0.30
C ARG A 76 14.37 -11.75 1.59
N GLN A 77 14.82 -12.33 2.71
CA GLN A 77 14.76 -11.64 4.01
C GLN A 77 15.63 -10.38 4.03
N ALA A 78 16.87 -10.48 3.55
CA ALA A 78 17.79 -9.33 3.50
C ALA A 78 17.25 -8.16 2.66
N ARG A 79 16.45 -8.45 1.61
CA ARG A 79 15.78 -7.42 0.80
C ARG A 79 14.64 -6.72 1.54
N VAL A 80 13.90 -7.45 2.37
CA VAL A 80 12.90 -6.86 3.26
C VAL A 80 13.61 -5.97 4.29
N ASP A 81 14.64 -6.48 4.94
CA ASP A 81 15.38 -5.75 5.96
C ASP A 81 15.96 -4.43 5.41
N ALA A 82 16.45 -4.43 4.16
CA ALA A 82 17.02 -3.25 3.51
C ALA A 82 16.02 -2.10 3.27
N ILE A 83 14.71 -2.37 3.25
CA ILE A 83 13.67 -1.34 3.06
C ILE A 83 12.93 -0.99 4.35
N MET A 84 13.09 -1.79 5.41
CA MET A 84 12.47 -1.51 6.70
C MET A 84 13.05 -0.21 7.29
N PRO A 85 12.23 0.63 7.93
CA PRO A 85 12.74 1.80 8.64
C PRO A 85 13.72 1.38 9.73
N ASP A 86 14.77 2.17 9.92
CA ASP A 86 15.61 2.05 11.12
C ASP A 86 14.73 2.24 12.36
N VAL A 87 14.81 1.31 13.31
CA VAL A 87 14.20 1.48 14.62
C VAL A 87 15.12 2.41 15.41
N TYR A 88 14.77 3.69 15.52
CA TYR A 88 15.41 4.64 16.45
C TYR A 88 14.75 4.58 17.82
#